data_AF-A0A017HLD1-F1
#
_entry.id   AF-A0A017HLD1-F1
#
_cell.length_a   1.000
_cell.length_b   1.000
_cell.length_c   1.000
_cell.angle_alpha   90.00
_cell.angle_beta   90.00
_cell.angle_gamma   90.00
#
_symmetry.space_group_name_H-M   'P 1'
#
loop_
_entity.id
_entity.type
_entity.pdbx_description
1 polymer ?
#
loop_
_entity_poly.entity_id
_entity_poly.type
_entity_poly.pdbx_seq_one_letter_code
_entity_poly.pdbx_strand_id
1 'polypeptide(L)'
;MTQIDAGGILDIAMAGTSATLLARKWESALLVNVDNETLRRVLNSPEAMAAVDRIEGWRSLGDNVIETIINKSDVVKDLKAKAKANGGELSARDKRDLTEEEREYKSKRKLVQEKLIKFATRIPAFMYLTDFRENTLQDVITKLETDLFLTVTGLTVADFDLLVRLKVFNTERMNEAVFAFRRYEDASLRYTGIDSHEGLTHYGLYDTVVARE
;
A
#
# COMPACT_ATOMS: atom_id res chain seq x y z
N MET A 1 5.71 31.62 5.86
CA MET A 1 4.51 30.80 5.61
C MET A 1 4.95 29.59 4.82
N THR A 2 4.83 28.39 5.38
CA THR A 2 5.07 27.15 4.67
C THR A 2 3.97 26.99 3.63
N GLN A 3 4.30 26.87 2.34
CA GLN A 3 3.32 26.42 1.35
C GLN A 3 3.00 24.97 1.66
N ILE A 4 1.75 24.69 2.00
CA ILE A 4 1.25 23.35 2.28
C ILE A 4 0.48 22.91 1.04
N ASP A 5 0.89 21.80 0.44
CA ASP A 5 0.16 21.17 -0.68
C ASP A 5 -1.00 20.30 -0.15
N ALA A 6 -1.81 19.75 -1.06
CA ALA A 6 -2.94 18.91 -0.68
C ALA A 6 -2.53 17.71 0.21
N GLY A 7 -1.35 17.13 -0.01
CA GLY A 7 -0.82 16.05 0.81
C GLY A 7 -0.46 16.53 2.22
N GLY A 8 0.18 17.69 2.36
CA GLY A 8 0.51 18.29 3.65
C GLY A 8 -0.72 18.69 4.47
N ILE A 9 -1.82 19.10 3.82
CA ILE A 9 -3.09 19.38 4.51
C ILE A 9 -3.70 18.09 5.07
N LEU A 10 -3.64 17.00 4.30
CA LEU A 10 -4.13 15.69 4.73
C LEU A 10 -3.33 15.13 5.91
N ASP A 11 -2.01 15.26 5.88
CA ASP A 11 -1.13 14.82 6.98
C ASP A 11 -1.45 15.57 8.29
N ILE A 12 -1.76 16.86 8.22
CA ILE A 12 -2.15 17.68 9.37
C ILE A 12 -3.54 17.27 9.90
N ALA A 13 -4.49 16.99 9.00
CA ALA A 13 -5.84 16.57 9.36
C ALA A 13 -5.86 15.22 10.12
N MET A 14 -4.91 14.33 9.82
CA MET A 14 -4.81 13.00 10.45
C MET A 14 -4.04 12.96 11.78
N ALA A 15 -3.50 14.09 12.28
CA ALA A 15 -2.58 14.12 13.43
C ALA A 15 -3.24 13.92 14.83
N GLY A 16 -4.47 13.39 14.91
CA GLY A 16 -5.17 13.11 16.18
C GLY A 16 -4.75 11.81 16.87
N THR A 17 -4.91 11.72 18.21
CA THR A 17 -4.50 10.56 19.04
C THR A 17 -5.25 9.25 18.72
N SER A 18 -6.51 9.34 18.30
CA SER A 18 -7.31 8.20 17.86
C SER A 18 -6.99 7.76 16.43
N ALA A 19 -6.69 8.74 15.57
CA ALA A 19 -6.22 8.50 14.21
C ALA A 19 -4.90 7.71 14.22
N THR A 20 -4.09 7.81 15.27
CA THR A 20 -2.78 7.15 15.36
C THR A 20 -2.85 5.61 15.39
N LEU A 21 -3.86 4.99 16.03
CA LEU A 21 -3.98 3.52 16.07
C LEU A 21 -4.52 2.94 14.76
N LEU A 22 -5.40 3.67 14.08
CA LEU A 22 -5.92 3.28 12.77
C LEU A 22 -4.91 3.57 11.66
N ALA A 23 -4.19 4.69 11.74
CA ALA A 23 -3.06 5.01 10.86
C ALA A 23 -2.00 3.91 10.88
N ARG A 24 -1.70 3.32 12.05
CA ARG A 24 -0.79 2.16 12.16
C ARG A 24 -1.25 0.93 11.35
N LYS A 25 -2.55 0.74 11.11
CA LYS A 25 -3.02 -0.34 10.22
C LYS A 25 -2.59 -0.09 8.78
N TRP A 26 -2.56 1.17 8.36
CA TRP A 26 -2.14 1.63 7.03
C TRP A 26 -0.61 1.67 6.85
N GLU A 27 0.15 1.57 7.94
CA GLU A 27 1.60 1.41 7.93
C GLU A 27 2.06 -0.06 7.81
N SER A 28 1.12 -1.01 7.77
CA SER A 28 1.45 -2.44 7.78
C SER A 28 2.10 -2.90 6.48
N ALA A 29 3.23 -3.59 6.61
CA ALA A 29 3.89 -4.28 5.52
C ALA A 29 3.02 -5.34 4.82
N LEU A 30 1.94 -5.80 5.46
CA LEU A 30 1.00 -6.77 4.88
C LEU A 30 0.04 -6.16 3.85
N LEU A 31 -0.02 -4.84 3.75
CA LEU A 31 -0.84 -4.15 2.76
C LEU A 31 -0.25 -4.22 1.35
N VAL A 32 1.04 -4.53 1.24
CA VAL A 32 1.78 -4.48 -0.02
C VAL A 32 2.58 -5.76 -0.22
N ASN A 33 2.59 -6.28 -1.43
CA ASN A 33 3.38 -7.45 -1.79
C ASN A 33 4.57 -7.03 -2.64
N VAL A 34 5.76 -7.42 -2.19
CA VAL A 34 7.05 -7.15 -2.82
C VAL A 34 7.87 -8.44 -3.01
N ASP A 35 7.17 -9.57 -3.12
CA ASP A 35 7.80 -10.84 -3.47
C ASP A 35 8.28 -10.81 -4.93
N ASN A 36 9.19 -11.74 -5.27
CA ASN A 36 9.82 -11.73 -6.59
C ASN A 36 8.83 -11.99 -7.73
N GLU A 37 7.77 -12.74 -7.50
CA GLU A 37 6.80 -13.04 -8.56
C GLU A 37 5.98 -11.80 -8.87
N THR A 38 5.48 -11.12 -7.83
CA THR A 38 4.79 -9.83 -7.95
C THR A 38 5.69 -8.79 -8.63
N LEU A 39 6.93 -8.64 -8.17
CA LEU A 39 7.89 -7.72 -8.76
C LEU A 39 8.23 -8.04 -10.23
N ARG A 40 8.31 -9.33 -10.61
CA ARG A 40 8.48 -9.74 -12.01
C ARG A 40 7.28 -9.35 -12.87
N ARG A 41 6.05 -9.51 -12.37
CA ARG A 41 4.84 -9.10 -13.11
C ARG A 41 4.82 -7.60 -13.37
N VAL A 42 5.23 -6.79 -12.39
CA VAL A 42 5.40 -5.34 -12.55
C VAL A 42 6.47 -5.04 -13.61
N LEU A 43 7.65 -5.65 -13.49
CA LEU A 43 8.76 -5.44 -14.43
C LEU A 43 8.38 -5.78 -15.88
N ASN A 44 7.55 -6.81 -16.08
CA ASN A 44 7.12 -7.28 -17.40
C ASN A 44 5.94 -6.48 -17.99
N SER A 45 5.38 -5.51 -17.27
CA SER A 45 4.33 -4.60 -17.78
C SER A 45 4.89 -3.17 -17.87
N PRO A 46 5.08 -2.63 -19.09
CA PRO A 46 5.50 -1.24 -19.27
C PRO A 46 4.55 -0.25 -18.60
N GLU A 47 3.25 -0.54 -18.60
CA GLU A 47 2.23 0.29 -17.96
C GLU A 47 2.39 0.28 -16.44
N ALA A 48 2.66 -0.89 -15.85
CA ALA A 48 2.87 -1.01 -14.41
C ALA A 48 4.18 -0.34 -13.97
N MET A 49 5.25 -0.45 -14.77
CA MET A 49 6.50 0.29 -14.54
C MET A 49 6.28 1.80 -14.56
N ALA A 50 5.54 2.29 -15.56
CA ALA A 50 5.20 3.72 -15.63
C ALA A 50 4.33 4.17 -14.44
N ALA A 51 3.43 3.31 -13.94
CA ALA A 51 2.65 3.60 -12.76
C ALA A 51 3.51 3.68 -11.49
N VAL A 52 4.38 2.68 -11.22
CA VAL A 52 5.24 2.73 -10.02
C VAL A 52 6.21 3.91 -10.05
N ASP A 53 6.69 4.32 -11.23
CA ASP A 53 7.56 5.49 -11.39
C ASP A 53 6.88 6.83 -11.07
N ARG A 54 5.54 6.88 -11.11
CA ARG A 54 4.74 8.03 -10.68
C ARG A 54 4.54 8.09 -9.17
N ILE A 55 4.74 6.98 -8.45
CA ILE A 55 4.60 6.96 -6.99
C ILE A 55 5.63 7.91 -6.37
N GLU A 56 5.18 8.70 -5.40
CA GLU A 56 6.05 9.71 -4.78
C GLU A 56 7.31 9.08 -4.17
N GLY A 57 8.45 9.68 -4.51
CA GLY A 57 9.74 9.25 -4.00
C GLY A 57 10.21 7.90 -4.55
N TRP A 58 9.53 7.33 -5.55
CA TRP A 58 10.01 6.13 -6.24
C TRP A 58 11.33 6.38 -6.98
N ARG A 59 11.45 7.53 -7.64
CA ARG A 59 12.68 7.96 -8.35
C ARG A 59 13.92 7.98 -7.44
N SER A 60 13.76 8.14 -6.12
CA SER A 60 14.89 8.12 -5.19
C SER A 60 15.46 6.71 -4.96
N LEU A 61 14.78 5.65 -5.41
CA LEU A 61 15.23 4.27 -5.28
C LEU A 61 16.29 3.89 -6.32
N GLY A 62 16.48 4.73 -7.33
CA GLY A 62 17.38 4.51 -8.45
C GLY A 62 16.76 3.67 -9.56
N ASP A 63 17.30 3.85 -10.77
CA ASP A 63 16.86 3.12 -11.94
C ASP A 63 17.06 1.61 -11.74
N ASN A 64 16.14 0.81 -12.26
CA ASN A 64 16.22 -0.66 -12.23
C ASN A 64 16.24 -1.28 -10.82
N VAL A 65 15.65 -0.62 -9.82
CA VAL A 65 15.57 -1.16 -8.45
C VAL A 65 14.88 -2.54 -8.41
N ILE A 66 13.78 -2.70 -9.15
CA ILE A 66 13.02 -3.96 -9.23
C ILE A 66 13.86 -5.06 -9.88
N GLU A 67 14.48 -4.76 -11.03
CA GLU A 67 15.35 -5.70 -11.73
C GLU A 67 16.52 -6.12 -10.85
N THR A 68 17.15 -5.18 -10.13
CA THR A 68 18.25 -5.49 -9.21
C THR A 68 17.80 -6.45 -8.11
N ILE A 69 16.61 -6.24 -7.53
CA ILE A 69 16.07 -7.13 -6.49
C ILE A 69 15.92 -8.55 -7.04
N ILE A 70 15.36 -8.68 -8.25
CA ILE A 70 15.11 -9.99 -8.88
C ILE A 70 16.44 -10.68 -9.20
N ASN A 71 17.36 -9.99 -9.88
CA ASN A 71 18.65 -10.55 -10.28
C ASN A 71 19.47 -11.03 -9.07
N LYS A 72 19.58 -10.19 -8.03
CA LYS A 72 20.31 -10.56 -6.81
C LYS A 72 19.64 -11.70 -6.05
N SER A 73 18.30 -11.71 -6.01
CA SER A 73 17.58 -12.81 -5.39
C SER A 73 17.76 -14.14 -6.15
N ASP A 74 17.91 -14.10 -7.48
CA ASP A 74 18.19 -15.29 -8.30
C ASP A 74 19.61 -15.81 -8.04
N VAL A 75 20.61 -14.92 -7.97
CA VAL A 75 22.00 -15.28 -7.58
C VAL A 75 22.02 -15.98 -6.21
N VAL A 76 21.32 -15.43 -5.22
CA VAL A 76 21.19 -16.05 -3.89
C VAL A 76 20.55 -17.43 -3.98
N LYS A 77 19.51 -17.59 -4.79
CA LYS A 77 18.82 -18.86 -4.99
C LYS A 77 19.74 -19.90 -5.60
N ASP A 78 20.55 -19.52 -6.58
CA ASP A 78 21.51 -20.40 -7.26
C ASP A 78 22.67 -20.80 -6.32
N LEU A 79 23.21 -19.85 -5.54
CA LEU A 79 24.22 -20.15 -4.52
C LEU A 79 23.69 -21.10 -3.44
N LYS A 80 22.43 -20.95 -3.02
CA LYS A 80 21.79 -21.89 -2.08
C LYS A 80 21.57 -23.26 -2.70
N ALA A 81 21.20 -23.34 -3.98
CA ALA A 81 21.05 -24.60 -4.68
C ALA A 81 22.41 -25.33 -4.80
N LYS A 82 23.47 -24.60 -5.14
CA LYS A 82 24.85 -25.10 -5.18
C LYS A 82 25.30 -25.62 -3.81
N ALA A 83 25.02 -24.89 -2.73
CA ALA A 83 25.31 -25.33 -1.37
C ALA A 83 24.61 -26.67 -1.07
N LYS A 84 23.32 -26.79 -1.42
CA LYS A 84 22.54 -28.01 -1.20
C LYS A 84 23.08 -29.20 -2.00
N ALA A 85 23.49 -28.98 -3.25
CA ALA A 85 24.10 -30.02 -4.10
C ALA A 85 25.46 -30.50 -3.54
N ASN A 86 26.20 -29.61 -2.88
CA ASN A 86 27.50 -29.89 -2.27
C ASN A 86 27.42 -30.27 -0.77
N GLY A 87 26.29 -30.82 -0.31
CA GLY A 87 26.17 -31.28 1.08
C GLY A 87 26.17 -30.16 2.14
N GLY A 88 25.87 -28.93 1.76
CA GLY A 88 25.86 -27.75 2.64
C GLY A 88 27.14 -26.92 2.57
N GLU A 89 28.13 -27.31 1.77
CA GLU A 89 29.42 -26.61 1.67
C GLU A 89 29.45 -25.60 0.53
N LEU A 90 29.90 -24.39 0.86
CA LEU A 90 30.23 -23.31 -0.07
C LEU A 90 31.65 -22.82 0.19
N SER A 91 32.31 -22.35 -0.87
CA SER A 91 33.62 -21.72 -0.73
C SER A 91 33.53 -20.46 0.14
N ALA A 92 34.65 -20.03 0.76
CA ALA A 92 34.67 -18.82 1.57
C ALA A 92 34.23 -17.57 0.78
N ARG A 93 34.55 -17.53 -0.52
CA ARG A 93 34.09 -16.48 -1.45
C ARG A 93 32.58 -16.56 -1.67
N ASP A 94 32.06 -17.73 -2.04
CA ASP A 94 30.63 -17.93 -2.28
C ASP A 94 29.78 -17.61 -1.03
N LYS A 95 30.29 -17.88 0.17
CA LYS A 95 29.61 -17.51 1.44
C LYS A 95 29.55 -15.99 1.64
N ARG A 96 30.63 -15.28 1.29
CA ARG A 96 30.67 -13.82 1.38
C ARG A 96 29.70 -13.21 0.37
N ASP A 97 29.79 -13.66 -0.88
CA ASP A 97 28.92 -13.21 -1.97
C ASP A 97 27.44 -13.49 -1.63
N LEU A 98 27.12 -14.68 -1.12
CA LEU A 98 25.77 -15.01 -0.64
C LEU A 98 25.27 -14.02 0.42
N THR A 99 26.11 -13.66 1.38
CA THR A 99 25.72 -12.76 2.49
C THR A 99 25.53 -11.33 1.99
N GLU A 100 26.41 -10.85 1.12
CA GLU A 100 26.35 -9.52 0.53
C GLU A 100 25.11 -9.35 -0.37
N GLU A 101 24.91 -10.29 -1.29
CA GLU A 101 23.75 -10.30 -2.18
C GLU A 101 22.44 -10.40 -1.42
N GLU A 102 22.37 -11.25 -0.38
CA GLU A 102 21.20 -11.33 0.51
C GLU A 102 20.88 -10.01 1.18
N ARG A 103 21.91 -9.34 1.71
CA ARG A 103 21.75 -8.07 2.41
C ARG A 103 21.25 -7.00 1.45
N GLU A 104 21.82 -6.92 0.25
CA GLU A 104 21.47 -5.91 -0.73
C GLU A 104 20.04 -6.06 -1.26
N TYR A 105 19.64 -7.26 -1.71
CA TYR A 105 18.28 -7.42 -2.25
C TYR A 105 17.22 -7.21 -1.15
N LYS A 106 17.47 -7.68 0.08
CA LYS A 106 16.56 -7.45 1.22
C LYS A 106 16.44 -5.96 1.54
N SER A 107 17.55 -5.22 1.54
CA SER A 107 17.55 -3.78 1.79
C SER A 107 16.77 -3.01 0.71
N LYS A 108 17.02 -3.30 -0.58
CA LYS A 108 16.30 -2.66 -1.67
C LYS A 108 14.80 -2.99 -1.66
N ARG A 109 14.45 -4.26 -1.38
CA ARG A 109 13.05 -4.68 -1.24
C ARG A 109 12.34 -3.94 -0.12
N LYS A 110 13.02 -3.73 1.01
CA LYS A 110 12.48 -2.94 2.12
C LYS A 110 12.19 -1.50 1.70
N LEU A 111 13.09 -0.86 0.97
CA LEU A 111 12.87 0.51 0.48
C LEU A 111 11.67 0.59 -0.48
N VAL A 112 11.54 -0.38 -1.40
CA VAL A 112 10.35 -0.48 -2.28
C VAL A 112 9.07 -0.63 -1.45
N GLN A 113 9.09 -1.52 -0.45
CA GLN A 113 7.96 -1.73 0.45
C GLN A 113 7.60 -0.45 1.23
N GLU A 114 8.58 0.28 1.75
CA GLU A 114 8.36 1.56 2.45
C GLU A 114 7.69 2.60 1.54
N LYS A 115 8.07 2.70 0.26
CA LYS A 115 7.40 3.61 -0.69
C LYS A 115 5.95 3.21 -0.95
N LEU A 116 5.67 1.92 -1.12
CA LEU A 116 4.31 1.43 -1.33
C LEU A 116 3.44 1.58 -0.08
N ILE A 117 4.01 1.39 1.12
CA ILE A 117 3.31 1.67 2.39
C ILE A 117 3.02 3.17 2.51
N LYS A 118 3.98 4.05 2.20
CA LYS A 118 3.77 5.51 2.23
C LYS A 118 2.65 5.95 1.27
N PHE A 119 2.49 5.26 0.15
CA PHE A 119 1.31 5.43 -0.70
C PHE A 119 0.03 5.02 0.05
N ALA A 120 0.01 3.82 0.66
CA ALA A 120 -1.16 3.30 1.37
C ALA A 120 -1.60 4.21 2.54
N THR A 121 -0.65 4.87 3.23
CA THR A 121 -0.97 5.81 4.33
C THR A 121 -1.72 7.06 3.88
N ARG A 122 -1.84 7.33 2.57
CA ARG A 122 -2.64 8.46 2.04
C ARG A 122 -4.10 8.11 1.84
N ILE A 123 -4.43 6.83 1.73
CA ILE A 123 -5.79 6.36 1.49
C ILE A 123 -6.78 6.81 2.58
N PRO A 124 -6.46 6.76 3.90
CA PRO A 124 -7.41 7.14 4.95
C PRO A 124 -7.88 8.58 4.86
N ALA A 125 -7.03 9.48 4.37
CA ALA A 125 -7.38 10.89 4.22
C ALA A 125 -8.57 11.08 3.27
N PHE A 126 -8.67 10.27 2.23
CA PHE A 126 -9.79 10.28 1.31
C PHE A 126 -11.10 9.84 1.98
N MET A 127 -11.05 8.88 2.91
CA MET A 127 -12.23 8.43 3.65
C MET A 127 -12.88 9.53 4.49
N TYR A 128 -12.15 10.59 4.85
CA TYR A 128 -12.69 11.74 5.59
C TYR A 128 -13.19 12.88 4.69
N LEU A 129 -12.85 12.87 3.40
CA LEU A 129 -13.19 13.94 2.46
C LEU A 129 -14.55 13.72 1.77
N THR A 130 -15.15 12.57 1.99
CA THR A 130 -16.38 12.12 1.36
C THR A 130 -17.45 11.96 2.43
N ASP A 131 -18.63 12.51 2.17
CA ASP A 131 -19.81 12.33 3.01
C ASP A 131 -20.40 10.92 2.85
N PHE A 132 -19.98 10.17 1.82
CA PHE A 132 -20.43 8.81 1.59
C PHE A 132 -19.58 7.82 2.37
N ARG A 133 -20.22 7.03 3.22
CA ARG A 133 -19.60 5.88 3.90
C ARG A 133 -19.27 4.79 2.87
N GLU A 134 -18.11 4.86 2.22
CA GLU A 134 -17.69 3.84 1.28
C GLU A 134 -17.51 2.47 1.95
N ASN A 135 -17.97 1.41 1.29
CA ASN A 135 -17.90 0.04 1.84
C ASN A 135 -16.55 -0.62 1.53
N THR A 136 -15.90 -0.21 0.45
CA THR A 136 -14.68 -0.84 -0.07
C THR A 136 -13.62 0.20 -0.43
N LEU A 137 -12.37 -0.22 -0.50
CA LEU A 137 -11.27 0.57 -1.04
C LEU A 137 -11.56 1.10 -2.45
N GLN A 138 -12.24 0.29 -3.27
CA GLN A 138 -12.61 0.69 -4.62
C GLN A 138 -13.62 1.83 -4.59
N ASP A 139 -14.63 1.76 -3.73
CA ASP A 139 -15.56 2.87 -3.53
C ASP A 139 -14.81 4.14 -3.11
N VAL A 140 -13.89 4.04 -2.13
CA VAL A 140 -13.08 5.19 -1.67
C VAL A 140 -12.31 5.80 -2.85
N ILE A 141 -11.76 5.00 -3.75
CA ILE A 141 -10.93 5.54 -4.83
C ILE A 141 -11.77 6.05 -6.02
N THR A 142 -12.92 5.42 -6.29
CA THR A 142 -13.72 5.69 -7.51
C THR A 142 -14.82 6.72 -7.31
N LYS A 143 -15.36 6.88 -6.11
CA LYS A 143 -16.45 7.84 -5.82
C LYS A 143 -15.95 9.22 -5.42
N LEU A 144 -14.68 9.31 -5.02
CA LEU A 144 -14.00 10.58 -4.78
C LEU A 144 -13.52 11.23 -6.06
N GLU A 145 -13.21 12.52 -5.98
CA GLU A 145 -12.63 13.28 -7.09
C GLU A 145 -11.33 12.63 -7.57
N THR A 146 -11.39 11.97 -8.73
CA THR A 146 -10.25 11.26 -9.32
C THR A 146 -9.02 12.16 -9.52
N ASP A 147 -9.24 13.45 -9.73
CA ASP A 147 -8.19 14.47 -9.85
C ASP A 147 -7.45 14.71 -8.52
N LEU A 148 -8.18 14.67 -7.39
CA LEU A 148 -7.57 14.76 -6.06
C LEU A 148 -6.74 13.51 -5.76
N PHE A 149 -7.26 12.32 -6.11
CA PHE A 149 -6.52 11.07 -5.96
C PHE A 149 -5.21 11.09 -6.75
N LEU A 150 -5.25 11.54 -8.00
CA LEU A 150 -4.07 11.72 -8.84
C LEU A 150 -3.09 12.72 -8.24
N THR A 151 -3.59 13.86 -7.75
CA THR A 151 -2.75 14.93 -7.19
C THR A 151 -1.99 14.48 -5.93
N VAL A 152 -2.65 13.75 -5.03
CA VAL A 152 -2.09 13.34 -3.74
C VAL A 152 -1.23 12.08 -3.86
N THR A 153 -1.57 11.17 -4.78
CA THR A 153 -0.90 9.86 -4.87
C THR A 153 0.04 9.72 -6.06
N GLY A 154 -0.12 10.56 -7.09
CA GLY A 154 0.56 10.45 -8.37
C GLY A 154 -0.04 9.39 -9.31
N LEU A 155 -1.06 8.63 -8.87
CA LEU A 155 -1.67 7.55 -9.65
C LEU A 155 -3.07 7.92 -10.12
N THR A 156 -3.40 7.51 -11.34
CA THR A 156 -4.81 7.47 -11.77
C THR A 156 -5.52 6.27 -11.13
N VAL A 157 -6.85 6.27 -11.14
CA VAL A 157 -7.64 5.09 -10.73
C VAL A 157 -7.25 3.85 -11.53
N ALA A 158 -7.04 4.00 -12.84
CA ALA A 158 -6.63 2.91 -13.72
C ALA A 158 -5.24 2.35 -13.37
N ASP A 159 -4.30 3.21 -12.96
CA ASP A 159 -2.98 2.79 -12.48
C ASP A 159 -3.10 1.98 -11.19
N PHE A 160 -3.89 2.48 -10.24
CA PHE A 160 -4.12 1.78 -8.99
C PHE A 160 -4.77 0.40 -9.22
N ASP A 161 -5.81 0.33 -10.06
CA ASP A 161 -6.47 -0.91 -10.44
C ASP A 161 -5.52 -1.88 -11.14
N LEU A 162 -4.60 -1.39 -11.97
CA LEU A 162 -3.55 -2.22 -12.56
C LEU A 162 -2.64 -2.81 -11.47
N LEU A 163 -2.15 -2.00 -10.53
CA LEU A 163 -1.28 -2.47 -9.45
C LEU A 163 -1.98 -3.44 -8.50
N VAL A 164 -3.29 -3.25 -8.26
CA VAL A 164 -4.15 -4.21 -7.54
C VAL A 164 -4.25 -5.54 -8.30
N ARG A 165 -4.52 -5.52 -9.61
CA ARG A 165 -4.60 -6.73 -10.44
C ARG A 165 -3.28 -7.50 -10.46
N LEU A 166 -2.16 -6.78 -10.47
CA LEU A 166 -0.81 -7.37 -10.37
C LEU A 166 -0.46 -7.83 -8.95
N LYS A 167 -1.38 -7.67 -7.98
CA LYS A 167 -1.24 -8.05 -6.57
C LYS A 167 -0.18 -7.27 -5.81
N VAL A 168 0.22 -6.08 -6.29
CA VAL A 168 1.12 -5.18 -5.56
C VAL A 168 0.46 -4.69 -4.27
N PHE A 169 -0.82 -4.35 -4.34
CA PHE A 169 -1.63 -3.97 -3.19
C PHE A 169 -2.53 -5.13 -2.76
N ASN A 170 -2.52 -5.43 -1.46
CA ASN A 170 -3.37 -6.46 -0.88
C ASN A 170 -4.74 -5.86 -0.53
N THR A 171 -5.67 -5.95 -1.48
CA THR A 171 -7.02 -5.39 -1.34
C THR A 171 -7.80 -5.95 -0.17
N GLU A 172 -7.61 -7.22 0.19
CA GLU A 172 -8.29 -7.83 1.35
C GLU A 172 -7.87 -7.12 2.63
N ARG A 173 -6.56 -6.95 2.84
CA ARG A 173 -6.02 -6.26 4.02
C ARG A 173 -6.33 -4.77 4.04
N MET A 174 -6.35 -4.12 2.86
CA MET A 174 -6.74 -2.72 2.76
C MET A 174 -8.23 -2.53 3.05
N ASN A 175 -9.10 -3.40 2.54
CA ASN A 175 -10.54 -3.39 2.86
C ASN A 175 -10.79 -3.66 4.36
N GLU A 176 -10.03 -4.55 4.99
CA GLU A 176 -10.06 -4.74 6.45
C GLU A 176 -9.70 -3.45 7.20
N ALA A 177 -8.73 -2.68 6.69
CA ALA A 177 -8.33 -1.41 7.29
C ALA A 177 -9.42 -0.33 7.09
N VAL A 178 -10.03 -0.24 5.90
CA VAL A 178 -11.19 0.62 5.60
C VAL A 178 -12.35 0.30 6.56
N PHE A 179 -12.71 -0.98 6.70
CA PHE A 179 -13.80 -1.40 7.59
C PHE A 179 -13.53 -1.07 9.07
N ALA A 180 -12.31 -1.31 9.54
CA ALA A 180 -11.92 -1.01 10.91
C ALA A 180 -12.00 0.48 11.22
N PHE A 181 -11.63 1.33 10.26
CA PHE A 181 -11.72 2.77 10.37
C PHE A 181 -13.16 3.26 10.45
N ARG A 182 -14.03 2.78 9.54
CA ARG A 182 -15.48 3.08 9.57
C ARG A 182 -16.10 2.74 10.92
N ARG A 183 -15.84 1.53 11.42
CA ARG A 183 -16.40 1.06 12.70
C ARG A 183 -16.01 1.96 13.87
N TYR A 184 -14.79 2.48 13.87
CA TYR A 184 -14.31 3.39 14.91
C TYR A 184 -15.02 4.75 14.83
N GLU A 185 -15.16 5.30 13.63
CA GLU A 185 -15.81 6.58 13.41
C GLU A 185 -17.31 6.53 13.71
N ASP A 186 -18.03 5.50 13.26
CA ASP A 186 -19.44 5.27 13.60
C ASP A 186 -19.66 5.19 15.12
N ALA A 187 -18.78 4.48 15.85
CA ALA A 187 -18.84 4.40 17.30
C ALA A 187 -18.60 5.77 17.97
N SER A 188 -17.69 6.56 17.40
CA SER A 188 -17.34 7.89 17.92
C SER A 188 -18.49 8.90 17.74
N LEU A 189 -19.13 8.92 16.57
CA LEU A 189 -20.28 9.81 16.31
C LEU A 189 -21.51 9.44 17.15
N ARG A 190 -21.80 8.14 17.29
CA ARG A 190 -22.89 7.68 18.17
C ARG A 190 -22.65 8.08 19.62
N TYR A 191 -21.40 8.08 20.08
CA TYR A 191 -21.06 8.50 21.44
C TYR A 191 -21.26 10.00 21.65
N THR A 192 -21.07 10.84 20.63
CA THR A 192 -21.33 12.29 20.71
C THR A 192 -22.80 12.66 20.50
N GLY A 193 -23.69 11.67 20.29
CA GLY A 193 -25.11 11.89 20.06
C GLY A 193 -25.42 12.49 18.68
N ILE A 194 -24.44 12.51 17.78
CA ILE A 194 -24.61 12.90 16.39
C ILE A 194 -24.92 11.62 15.62
N ASP A 195 -26.14 11.52 15.09
CA ASP A 195 -26.45 10.42 14.19
C ASP A 195 -25.62 10.60 12.92
N SER A 196 -24.96 9.54 12.44
CA SER A 196 -24.06 9.68 11.28
C SER A 196 -24.82 10.20 10.06
N HIS A 197 -26.08 9.76 9.87
CA HIS A 197 -27.11 10.38 9.03
C HIS A 197 -28.52 9.96 9.47
N GLU A 198 -29.53 10.83 9.37
CA GLU A 198 -30.95 10.46 9.56
C GLU A 198 -31.37 9.38 8.53
N GLY A 199 -31.94 8.28 8.99
CA GLY A 199 -32.56 7.24 8.14
C GLY A 199 -31.61 6.15 7.61
N LEU A 200 -30.30 6.30 7.75
CA LEU A 200 -29.31 5.29 7.32
C LEU A 200 -28.83 4.45 8.51
N THR A 201 -29.73 3.74 9.19
CA THR A 201 -29.30 2.70 10.13
C THR A 201 -28.71 1.53 9.35
N HIS A 202 -27.37 1.45 9.28
CA HIS A 202 -26.67 0.42 8.54
C HIS A 202 -26.83 -0.95 9.22
N TYR A 203 -27.69 -1.81 8.66
CA TYR A 203 -27.78 -3.23 9.01
C TYR A 203 -27.31 -4.07 7.82
N GLY A 204 -26.01 -4.43 7.81
CA GLY A 204 -25.40 -5.27 6.78
C GLY A 204 -23.94 -5.61 7.09
N LEU A 205 -23.44 -6.71 6.52
CA LEU A 205 -22.02 -7.12 6.59
C LEU A 205 -21.19 -6.34 5.53
N TYR A 206 -20.07 -6.89 5.05
CA TYR A 206 -19.02 -6.19 4.31
C TYR A 206 -19.48 -5.34 3.10
N ASP A 207 -20.44 -5.82 2.30
CA ASP A 207 -20.74 -5.24 0.97
C ASP A 207 -22.20 -4.81 0.77
N THR A 208 -23.01 -4.68 1.83
CA THR A 208 -24.45 -4.40 1.64
C THR A 208 -24.96 -3.33 2.59
N VAL A 209 -25.51 -2.26 2.01
CA VAL A 209 -26.26 -1.23 2.73
C VAL A 209 -27.74 -1.51 2.52
N VAL A 210 -28.48 -1.70 3.61
CA VAL A 210 -29.93 -1.76 3.59
C VAL A 210 -30.46 -0.52 4.28
N ALA A 211 -31.21 0.31 3.54
CA ALA A 211 -31.92 1.43 4.13
C ALA A 211 -33.09 0.90 4.97
N ARG A 212 -33.34 1.54 6.11
CA ARG A 212 -34.48 1.21 6.97
C ARG A 212 -35.67 2.06 6.53
N GLU A 213 -36.80 1.42 6.22
CA GLU A 213 -38.09 2.10 6.03
C GLU A 213 -38.54 2.86 7.29
#